data_AF-A0A6X8XDP8-F1
#
_entry.id   AF-A0A6X8XDP8-F1
#
_cell.length_a   1.000
_cell.length_b   1.000
_cell.length_c   1.000
_cell.angle_alpha   90.00
_cell.angle_beta   90.00
_cell.angle_gamma   90.00
#
_symmetry.space_group_name_H-M   'P 1'
#
loop_
_entity.id
_entity.type
_entity.pdbx_description
1 polymer ?
#
loop_
_entity_poly.entity_id
_entity_poly.type
_entity_poly.pdbx_seq_one_letter_code
_entity_poly.pdbx_strand_id
1 'polypeptide(L)'
;MSRANDIQVSDKSSETGNSRWYIYPVALYGYLTPLLKGECHVRPETGLHPRNRHQHRYDLAALCQTTPELTSFLTRTPAGEQSVDFANPQAVKALNKALLAHFYAVTHWDIPQGFLCPPVPGRADYIHHLADLLGETTGSIPAQATILDVGVGANCIYPLIGVHEYGWRFTGSEVSDAAMSSAQAIIQANAGLSRAIRLRRQKDPAAIFTGIIHKNESFDATLCNPPFHDSAAAARAGSERKRRNLGQNKDDALNFGGQQQELWCEGGEVAFIKKMIAESQAFRRQVLWFTTLVSRGENLPPLYRALTEAGAVKVVKKEMAQGQKQSRFIAWTFMDDDQRRRFITRKR
;
A
#
# COMPACT_ATOMS: atom_id res chain seq x y z
N MET A 1 -99.90 14.69 25.17
CA MET A 1 -98.84 15.71 25.00
C MET A 1 -97.83 15.18 23.97
N SER A 2 -97.85 15.78 22.78
CA SER A 2 -96.85 15.89 21.66
C SER A 2 -95.38 15.50 21.99
N ARG A 3 -94.47 14.97 21.13
CA ARG A 3 -94.28 14.63 19.68
C ARG A 3 -92.93 13.85 19.59
N ALA A 4 -92.74 12.76 18.82
CA ALA A 4 -92.38 12.59 17.38
C ALA A 4 -90.85 12.60 17.00
N ASN A 5 -90.42 11.53 16.29
CA ASN A 5 -89.48 11.41 15.13
C ASN A 5 -88.00 11.91 15.23
N ASP A 6 -86.94 11.44 14.53
CA ASP A 6 -86.61 10.57 13.36
C ASP A 6 -85.20 9.93 13.64
N ILE A 7 -84.79 8.70 13.29
CA ILE A 7 -84.44 8.00 12.02
C ILE A 7 -83.34 8.65 11.13
N GLN A 8 -82.12 8.07 11.11
CA GLN A 8 -81.40 7.41 9.98
C GLN A 8 -79.86 7.49 10.00
N VAL A 9 -79.28 6.43 9.43
CA VAL A 9 -77.88 5.99 9.32
C VAL A 9 -77.51 5.89 7.83
N SER A 10 -76.19 5.81 7.54
CA SER A 10 -75.50 5.39 6.29
C SER A 10 -75.22 6.53 5.27
N ASP A 11 -74.18 6.49 4.41
CA ASP A 11 -73.46 5.36 3.82
C ASP A 11 -72.08 5.78 3.22
N LYS A 12 -71.16 4.79 3.15
CA LYS A 12 -70.12 4.41 2.16
C LYS A 12 -69.32 5.34 1.21
N SER A 13 -68.09 4.81 0.97
CA SER A 13 -67.32 4.67 -0.31
C SER A 13 -66.62 5.91 -0.88
N SER A 14 -65.55 5.87 -1.69
CA SER A 14 -64.44 4.94 -2.05
C SER A 14 -63.53 5.71 -3.05
N GLU A 15 -62.25 5.35 -3.13
CA GLU A 15 -61.21 5.59 -4.17
C GLU A 15 -61.43 6.58 -5.36
N THR A 16 -60.42 7.42 -5.65
CA THR A 16 -59.58 7.41 -6.88
C THR A 16 -58.65 8.64 -6.93
N GLY A 17 -57.47 8.49 -7.53
CA GLY A 17 -56.35 9.44 -7.41
C GLY A 17 -56.30 10.60 -8.40
N ASN A 18 -55.36 11.53 -8.17
CA ASN A 18 -54.67 12.25 -9.24
C ASN A 18 -53.35 12.88 -8.76
N SER A 19 -52.37 12.80 -9.66
CA SER A 19 -51.06 13.44 -9.75
C SER A 19 -51.03 14.94 -9.43
N ARG A 20 -50.05 15.40 -8.65
CA ARG A 20 -49.53 16.77 -8.75
C ARG A 20 -48.06 16.86 -8.35
N TRP A 21 -47.27 17.28 -9.33
CA TRP A 21 -45.89 17.73 -9.21
C TRP A 21 -45.79 18.94 -8.28
N TYR A 22 -44.90 18.88 -7.30
CA TYR A 22 -44.44 20.07 -6.57
C TYR A 22 -42.93 20.21 -6.77
N ILE A 23 -42.59 21.26 -7.50
CA ILE A 23 -41.25 21.85 -7.59
C ILE A 23 -40.99 22.54 -6.25
N TYR A 24 -39.88 22.22 -5.57
CA TYR A 24 -39.35 23.03 -4.48
C TYR A 24 -37.86 23.34 -4.70
N PRO A 25 -37.40 24.53 -4.26
CA PRO A 25 -36.28 25.24 -4.85
C PRO A 25 -34.92 24.88 -4.24
N VAL A 26 -33.90 25.31 -4.98
CA VAL A 26 -32.47 25.21 -4.70
C VAL A 26 -32.06 26.05 -3.49
N ALA A 27 -31.13 25.48 -2.71
CA ALA A 27 -30.23 26.08 -1.71
C ALA A 27 -30.80 26.43 -0.32
N LEU A 28 -30.33 25.70 0.71
CA LEU A 28 -29.29 26.22 1.61
C LEU A 28 -28.65 25.09 2.42
N TYR A 29 -27.33 25.22 2.58
CA TYR A 29 -26.42 24.43 3.39
C TYR A 29 -26.96 24.09 4.79
N GLY A 30 -26.83 22.82 5.20
CA GLY A 30 -26.93 22.43 6.61
C GLY A 30 -27.34 20.98 6.79
N TYR A 31 -26.51 20.22 7.51
CA TYR A 31 -26.80 18.92 8.12
C TYR A 31 -26.84 17.68 7.21
N LEU A 32 -25.65 17.11 6.94
CA LEU A 32 -25.48 15.65 6.82
C LEU A 32 -24.09 15.24 7.35
N THR A 33 -23.98 15.18 8.68
CA THR A 33 -22.98 14.35 9.39
C THR A 33 -23.68 13.84 10.62
N PRO A 34 -23.97 12.53 10.72
CA PRO A 34 -23.01 11.64 11.38
C PRO A 34 -23.08 10.17 10.88
N LEU A 35 -22.05 9.71 10.15
CA LEU A 35 -21.84 8.25 9.95
C LEU A 35 -20.37 7.87 9.68
N LEU A 36 -19.42 8.66 10.17
CA LEU A 36 -17.98 8.36 10.17
C LEU A 36 -17.32 8.74 11.51
N LYS A 37 -17.99 8.50 12.64
CA LYS A 37 -17.37 8.59 13.97
C LYS A 37 -17.40 7.24 14.65
N GLY A 38 -16.55 6.37 14.13
CA GLY A 38 -16.05 5.18 14.80
C GLY A 38 -14.52 5.22 14.82
N GLU A 39 -13.93 6.38 15.17
CA GLU A 39 -12.49 6.48 15.34
C GLU A 39 -12.12 5.96 16.74
N CYS A 40 -11.86 4.66 16.83
CA CYS A 40 -11.04 4.13 17.90
C CYS A 40 -9.64 4.76 17.73
N HIS A 41 -9.38 5.85 18.45
CA HIS A 41 -8.08 6.50 18.49
C HIS A 41 -7.08 5.58 19.20
N VAL A 42 -6.55 4.61 18.47
CA VAL A 42 -5.34 3.90 18.87
C VAL A 42 -4.21 4.93 18.80
N ARG A 43 -3.53 5.19 19.92
CA ARG A 43 -2.32 6.03 19.93
C ARG A 43 -1.36 5.47 18.87
N PRO A 44 -0.70 6.30 18.04
CA PRO A 44 0.28 5.79 17.09
C PRO A 44 1.34 5.02 17.90
N GLU A 45 1.47 3.72 17.64
CA GLU A 45 2.53 2.92 18.23
C GLU A 45 3.87 3.56 17.84
N THR A 46 4.68 3.92 18.84
CA THR A 46 5.99 4.50 18.58
C THR A 46 6.94 3.37 18.19
N GLY A 47 7.19 3.20 16.91
CA GLY A 47 8.18 2.25 16.39
C GLY A 47 7.64 1.37 15.27
N LEU A 48 8.48 0.41 14.88
CA LEU A 48 8.09 -0.62 13.91
C LEU A 48 7.05 -1.55 14.53
N HIS A 49 6.24 -2.17 13.67
CA HIS A 49 5.24 -3.15 14.04
C HIS A 49 5.82 -4.26 14.97
N PRO A 50 5.09 -4.76 15.99
CA PRO A 50 5.60 -5.72 16.98
C PRO A 50 6.13 -7.07 16.42
N ARG A 51 5.70 -7.47 15.23
CA ARG A 51 6.22 -8.65 14.48
C ARG A 51 7.44 -8.35 13.61
N ASN A 52 7.85 -7.09 13.49
CA ASN A 52 8.96 -6.67 12.66
C ASN A 52 10.29 -7.12 13.29
N ARG A 53 11.10 -7.88 12.54
CA ARG A 53 12.39 -8.43 12.99
C ARG A 53 13.44 -7.36 13.28
N HIS A 54 13.23 -6.13 12.82
CA HIS A 54 14.21 -5.03 12.84
C HIS A 54 13.96 -4.01 13.96
N GLN A 55 13.26 -4.40 15.03
CA GLN A 55 12.95 -3.51 16.16
C GLN A 55 14.19 -3.06 16.95
N HIS A 56 15.28 -3.82 16.89
CA HIS A 56 16.49 -3.58 17.65
C HIS A 56 17.65 -3.20 16.75
N ARG A 57 18.76 -2.75 17.36
CA ARG A 57 20.01 -2.51 16.64
C ARG A 57 20.46 -3.80 15.95
N TYR A 58 21.03 -3.66 14.76
CA TYR A 58 21.53 -4.81 14.01
C TYR A 58 22.74 -5.44 14.70
N ASP A 59 22.71 -6.77 14.81
CA ASP A 59 23.91 -7.55 15.09
C ASP A 59 24.76 -7.62 13.81
N LEU A 60 25.61 -6.60 13.61
CA LEU A 60 26.47 -6.50 12.43
C LEU A 60 27.45 -7.67 12.31
N ALA A 61 27.83 -8.29 13.44
CA ALA A 61 28.70 -9.47 13.42
C ALA A 61 27.96 -10.68 12.83
N ALA A 62 26.73 -10.95 13.27
CA ALA A 62 25.90 -12.01 12.71
C ALA A 62 25.56 -11.77 11.22
N LEU A 63 25.30 -10.51 10.85
CA LEU A 63 25.08 -10.14 9.45
C LEU A 63 26.33 -10.38 8.59
N CYS A 64 27.52 -10.05 9.08
CA CYS A 64 28.78 -10.32 8.37
C CYS A 64 29.09 -11.81 8.25
N GLN A 65 28.68 -12.64 9.22
CA GLN A 65 28.80 -14.11 9.08
C GLN A 65 27.91 -14.64 7.95
N THR A 66 26.71 -14.09 7.81
CA THR A 66 25.75 -14.50 6.75
C THR A 66 26.14 -13.93 5.38
N THR A 67 26.70 -12.72 5.35
CA THR A 67 27.09 -12.02 4.13
C THR A 67 28.45 -11.34 4.35
N PRO A 68 29.57 -12.07 4.13
CA PRO A 68 30.93 -11.57 4.42
C PRO A 68 31.30 -10.26 3.71
N GLU A 69 30.73 -10.03 2.53
CA GLU A 69 30.87 -8.79 1.74
C GLU A 69 30.54 -7.52 2.56
N LEU A 70 29.61 -7.59 3.52
CA LEU A 70 29.25 -6.47 4.38
C LEU A 70 30.44 -5.95 5.19
N THR A 71 31.43 -6.80 5.49
CA THR A 71 32.60 -6.45 6.32
C THR A 71 33.38 -5.28 5.73
N SER A 72 33.50 -5.23 4.40
CA SER A 72 34.21 -4.17 3.68
C SER A 72 33.51 -2.82 3.73
N PHE A 73 32.25 -2.77 4.19
CA PHE A 73 31.44 -1.57 4.30
C PHE A 73 31.20 -1.13 5.76
N LEU A 74 31.78 -1.83 6.73
CA LEU A 74 31.69 -1.44 8.13
C LEU A 74 32.57 -0.23 8.42
N THR A 75 31.99 0.72 9.14
CA THR A 75 32.66 1.91 9.66
C THR A 75 32.54 1.95 11.17
N ARG A 76 33.19 2.92 11.81
CA ARG A 76 33.00 3.20 13.24
C ARG A 76 32.34 4.55 13.43
N THR A 77 31.39 4.63 14.34
CA THR A 77 30.83 5.91 14.78
C THR A 77 31.88 6.69 15.60
N PRO A 78 31.68 8.00 15.84
CA PRO A 78 32.55 8.75 16.75
C PRO A 78 32.64 8.16 18.17
N ALA A 79 31.62 7.42 18.60
CA ALA A 79 31.62 6.69 19.87
C ALA A 79 32.35 5.34 19.82
N GLY A 80 32.94 4.97 18.68
CA GLY A 80 33.70 3.73 18.49
C GLY A 80 32.86 2.50 18.13
N GLU A 81 31.53 2.63 18.10
CA GLU A 81 30.59 1.55 17.75
C GLU A 81 30.67 1.19 16.26
N GLN A 82 30.50 -0.09 15.91
CA GLN A 82 30.39 -0.48 14.50
C GLN A 82 29.09 0.05 13.88
N SER A 83 29.20 0.52 12.65
CA SER A 83 28.08 1.04 11.86
C SER A 83 28.33 0.77 10.38
N VAL A 84 27.38 1.19 9.55
CA VAL A 84 27.53 1.32 8.10
C VAL A 84 27.45 2.80 7.76
N ASP A 85 28.16 3.24 6.72
CA ASP A 85 27.97 4.57 6.16
C ASP A 85 26.68 4.60 5.32
N PHE A 86 25.60 5.16 5.88
CA PHE A 86 24.32 5.32 5.21
C PHE A 86 24.34 6.39 4.09
N ALA A 87 25.44 7.12 3.93
CA ALA A 87 25.66 7.99 2.78
C ALA A 87 26.24 7.24 1.58
N ASN A 88 26.79 6.04 1.76
CA ASN A 88 27.33 5.23 0.67
C ASN A 88 26.27 4.27 0.10
N PRO A 89 25.82 4.45 -1.17
CA PRO A 89 24.80 3.59 -1.77
C PRO A 89 25.18 2.10 -1.81
N GLN A 90 26.47 1.79 -2.00
CA GLN A 90 26.96 0.41 -2.03
C GLN A 90 26.92 -0.21 -0.63
N ALA A 91 27.27 0.56 0.40
CA ALA A 91 27.19 0.13 1.78
C ALA A 91 25.74 -0.13 2.21
N VAL A 92 24.80 0.74 1.81
CA VAL A 92 23.36 0.54 2.03
C VAL A 92 22.85 -0.70 1.30
N LYS A 93 23.28 -0.93 0.06
CA LYS A 93 22.92 -2.14 -0.70
C LYS A 93 23.46 -3.40 -0.05
N ALA A 94 24.72 -3.41 0.39
CA ALA A 94 25.33 -4.52 1.11
C ALA A 94 24.61 -4.83 2.43
N LEU A 95 24.22 -3.81 3.19
CA LEU A 95 23.43 -3.97 4.40
C LEU A 95 22.06 -4.61 4.11
N ASN A 96 21.32 -4.09 3.12
CA ASN A 96 20.01 -4.65 2.79
C ASN A 96 20.10 -6.10 2.26
N LYS A 97 21.14 -6.42 1.48
CA LYS A 97 21.43 -7.79 1.05
C LYS A 97 21.67 -8.71 2.26
N ALA A 98 22.47 -8.27 3.23
CA ALA A 98 22.72 -9.03 4.45
C ALA A 98 21.45 -9.23 5.30
N LEU A 99 20.62 -8.19 5.43
CA LEU A 99 19.32 -8.29 6.14
C LEU A 99 18.39 -9.29 5.45
N LEU A 100 18.32 -9.26 4.11
CA LEU A 100 17.51 -10.17 3.32
C LEU A 100 17.97 -11.63 3.44
N ALA A 101 19.27 -11.86 3.37
CA ALA A 101 19.84 -13.20 3.55
C ALA A 101 19.59 -13.73 4.97
N HIS A 102 19.85 -12.92 5.99
CA HIS A 102 19.80 -13.34 7.39
C HIS A 102 18.38 -13.53 7.93
N PHE A 103 17.46 -12.61 7.61
CA PHE A 103 16.13 -12.61 8.22
C PHE A 103 15.03 -13.19 7.33
N TYR A 104 15.26 -13.29 6.02
CA TYR A 104 14.24 -13.66 5.04
C TYR A 104 14.66 -14.79 4.09
N ALA A 105 15.82 -15.42 4.34
CA ALA A 105 16.37 -16.51 3.54
C ALA A 105 16.54 -16.19 2.03
N VAL A 106 16.76 -14.91 1.70
CA VAL A 106 17.04 -14.47 0.33
C VAL A 106 18.55 -14.27 0.17
N THR A 107 19.25 -15.32 -0.25
CA THR A 107 20.72 -15.35 -0.32
C THR A 107 21.26 -14.69 -1.58
N HIS A 108 20.48 -14.65 -2.66
CA HIS A 108 20.87 -14.06 -3.93
C HIS A 108 19.98 -12.85 -4.25
N TRP A 109 20.40 -11.69 -3.76
CA TRP A 109 19.72 -10.43 -4.01
C TRP A 109 20.71 -9.40 -4.56
N ASP A 110 20.38 -8.88 -5.73
CA ASP A 110 21.13 -7.81 -6.37
C ASP A 110 20.18 -6.91 -7.17
N ILE A 111 20.53 -5.63 -7.29
CA ILE A 111 19.77 -4.65 -8.06
C ILE A 111 20.71 -3.85 -8.98
N PRO A 112 20.31 -3.54 -10.22
CA PRO A 112 21.15 -2.76 -11.12
C PRO A 112 21.39 -1.35 -10.58
N GLN A 113 22.51 -0.75 -10.98
CA GLN A 113 22.82 0.62 -10.61
C GLN A 113 21.70 1.58 -11.05
N GLY A 114 21.38 2.54 -10.20
CA GLY A 114 20.37 3.55 -10.47
C GLY A 114 18.94 3.11 -10.15
N PHE A 115 18.68 1.89 -9.71
CA PHE A 115 17.38 1.49 -9.17
C PHE A 115 17.27 1.75 -7.67
N LEU A 116 16.05 1.87 -7.16
CA LEU A 116 15.80 2.09 -5.73
C LEU A 116 16.29 0.89 -4.90
N CYS A 117 17.16 1.16 -3.93
CA CYS A 117 17.51 0.23 -2.85
C CYS A 117 16.59 0.49 -1.64
N PRO A 118 15.53 -0.32 -1.43
CA PRO A 118 14.58 -0.03 -0.38
C PRO A 118 15.12 -0.42 1.00
N PRO A 119 14.90 0.38 2.05
CA PRO A 119 15.23 -0.02 3.42
C PRO A 119 14.31 -1.17 3.85
N VAL A 120 14.87 -2.37 4.05
CA VAL A 120 14.15 -3.60 4.42
C VAL A 120 13.18 -3.42 5.62
N PRO A 121 13.58 -2.79 6.75
CA PRO A 121 12.70 -2.66 7.91
C PRO A 121 11.36 -2.01 7.58
N GLY A 122 11.40 -0.96 6.75
CA GLY A 122 10.22 -0.21 6.43
C GLY A 122 9.28 -0.91 5.44
N ARG A 123 9.82 -1.83 4.64
CA ARG A 123 9.03 -2.68 3.73
C ARG A 123 8.38 -3.83 4.48
N ALA A 124 9.09 -4.41 5.44
CA ALA A 124 8.54 -5.41 6.36
C ALA A 124 7.38 -4.83 7.20
N ASP A 125 7.51 -3.58 7.63
CA ASP A 125 6.49 -2.88 8.40
C ASP A 125 5.13 -2.85 7.68
N TYR A 126 5.14 -2.48 6.39
CA TYR A 126 3.94 -2.48 5.57
C TYR A 126 3.35 -3.90 5.43
N ILE A 127 4.19 -4.91 5.20
CA ILE A 127 3.74 -6.31 5.09
C ILE A 127 3.06 -6.77 6.39
N HIS A 128 3.61 -6.44 7.56
CA HIS A 128 3.02 -6.82 8.84
C HIS A 128 1.69 -6.12 9.13
N HIS A 129 1.58 -4.82 8.85
CA HIS A 129 0.32 -4.11 9.01
C HIS A 129 -0.74 -4.53 7.98
N LEU A 130 -0.33 -4.91 6.77
CA LEU A 130 -1.23 -5.53 5.80
C LEU A 130 -1.74 -6.88 6.33
N ALA A 131 -0.89 -7.67 6.99
CA ALA A 131 -1.27 -8.94 7.58
C ALA A 131 -2.34 -8.76 8.68
N ASP A 132 -2.21 -7.73 9.53
CA ASP A 132 -3.26 -7.38 10.49
C ASP A 132 -4.57 -7.02 9.80
N LEU A 133 -4.52 -6.15 8.79
CA LEU A 133 -5.72 -5.74 8.04
C LEU A 133 -6.45 -6.95 7.44
N LEU A 134 -5.70 -7.89 6.86
CA LEU A 134 -6.27 -9.12 6.32
C LEU A 134 -6.83 -10.04 7.40
N GLY A 135 -6.27 -10.00 8.61
CA GLY A 135 -6.74 -10.75 9.77
C GLY A 135 -7.99 -10.18 10.44
N GLU A 136 -8.29 -8.89 10.28
CA GLU A 136 -9.40 -8.20 10.98
C GLU A 136 -10.76 -8.89 10.80
N THR A 137 -11.03 -9.48 9.64
CA THR A 137 -12.34 -10.08 9.35
C THR A 137 -12.53 -11.46 9.99
N THR A 138 -11.45 -12.22 10.19
CA THR A 138 -11.52 -13.60 10.70
C THR A 138 -10.91 -13.76 12.09
N GLY A 139 -10.20 -12.76 12.60
CA GLY A 139 -9.40 -12.84 13.81
C GLY A 139 -8.07 -13.58 13.64
N SER A 140 -7.71 -14.00 12.41
CA SER A 140 -6.48 -14.74 12.14
C SER A 140 -5.83 -14.27 10.83
N ILE A 141 -4.51 -14.17 10.82
CA ILE A 141 -3.77 -13.82 9.61
C ILE A 141 -3.93 -14.97 8.58
N PRO A 142 -4.36 -14.68 7.34
CA PRO A 142 -4.52 -15.73 6.33
C PRO A 142 -3.17 -16.34 5.93
N ALA A 143 -3.05 -17.67 6.04
CA ALA A 143 -1.82 -18.39 5.69
C ALA A 143 -1.55 -18.52 4.18
N GLN A 144 -2.54 -18.28 3.32
CA GLN A 144 -2.42 -18.42 1.86
C GLN A 144 -2.99 -17.21 1.11
N ALA A 145 -2.72 -16.01 1.63
CA ALA A 145 -3.14 -14.80 0.93
C ALA A 145 -2.48 -14.71 -0.45
N THR A 146 -3.22 -14.16 -1.41
CA THR A 146 -2.75 -13.88 -2.77
C THR A 146 -2.73 -12.37 -2.94
N ILE A 147 -1.55 -11.80 -3.15
CA ILE A 147 -1.30 -10.36 -3.14
C ILE A 147 -0.86 -9.91 -4.55
N LEU A 148 -1.37 -8.77 -5.00
CA LEU A 148 -0.87 -8.09 -6.18
C LEU A 148 0.02 -6.92 -5.75
N ASP A 149 1.31 -7.00 -6.02
CA ASP A 149 2.25 -5.88 -5.84
C ASP A 149 2.30 -5.04 -7.12
N VAL A 150 1.86 -3.78 -7.04
CA VAL A 150 1.80 -2.83 -8.15
C VAL A 150 3.08 -2.00 -8.17
N GLY A 151 3.91 -2.21 -9.19
CA GLY A 151 5.25 -1.60 -9.26
C GLY A 151 6.23 -2.36 -8.37
N VAL A 152 6.39 -3.66 -8.64
CA VAL A 152 7.25 -4.57 -7.86
C VAL A 152 8.73 -4.14 -7.86
N GLY A 153 9.14 -3.35 -8.86
CA GLY A 153 10.47 -2.75 -8.96
C GLY A 153 11.58 -3.78 -9.18
N ALA A 154 12.79 -3.28 -9.40
CA ALA A 154 13.97 -4.14 -9.61
C ALA A 154 14.33 -5.00 -8.38
N ASN A 155 13.88 -4.57 -7.19
CA ASN A 155 14.23 -5.18 -5.90
C ASN A 155 13.28 -6.31 -5.45
N CYS A 156 12.05 -6.37 -5.99
CA CYS A 156 11.03 -7.36 -5.63
C CYS A 156 10.73 -7.46 -4.12
N ILE A 157 10.91 -6.37 -3.37
CA ILE A 157 11.08 -6.45 -1.91
C ILE A 157 9.85 -6.94 -1.15
N TYR A 158 8.64 -6.51 -1.54
CA TYR A 158 7.41 -6.87 -0.84
C TYR A 158 7.07 -8.37 -1.02
N PRO A 159 7.11 -8.93 -2.26
CA PRO A 159 6.99 -10.36 -2.45
C PRO A 159 7.98 -11.19 -1.62
N LEU A 160 9.26 -10.81 -1.60
CA LEU A 160 10.29 -11.54 -0.86
C LEU A 160 9.97 -11.65 0.63
N ILE A 161 9.61 -10.53 1.25
CA ILE A 161 9.29 -10.49 2.68
C ILE A 161 7.98 -11.22 2.97
N GLY A 162 6.93 -10.98 2.18
CA GLY A 162 5.62 -11.59 2.42
C GLY A 162 5.59 -13.11 2.22
N VAL A 163 6.38 -13.63 1.27
CA VAL A 163 6.56 -15.08 1.10
C VAL A 163 7.20 -15.69 2.36
N HIS A 164 8.27 -15.07 2.87
CA HIS A 164 8.97 -15.61 4.03
C HIS A 164 8.15 -15.51 5.33
N GLU A 165 7.55 -14.35 5.60
CA GLU A 165 6.84 -14.12 6.87
C GLU A 165 5.51 -14.86 6.95
N TYR A 166 4.81 -15.02 5.82
CA TYR A 166 3.42 -15.47 5.82
C TYR A 166 3.08 -16.56 4.80
N GLY A 167 4.05 -17.03 4.01
CA GLY A 167 3.80 -18.04 2.98
C GLY A 167 2.87 -17.56 1.86
N TRP A 168 2.69 -16.25 1.72
CA TRP A 168 1.78 -15.65 0.75
C TRP A 168 2.25 -15.85 -0.68
N ARG A 169 1.31 -15.79 -1.63
CA ARG A 169 1.61 -15.79 -3.06
C ARG A 169 1.49 -14.38 -3.61
N PHE A 170 2.40 -14.02 -4.50
CA PHE A 170 2.46 -12.70 -5.09
C PHE A 170 2.35 -12.75 -6.61
N THR A 171 1.60 -11.82 -7.17
CA THR A 171 1.79 -11.34 -8.54
C THR A 171 2.41 -9.96 -8.47
N GLY A 172 3.54 -9.72 -9.11
CA GLY A 172 4.18 -8.41 -9.18
C GLY A 172 4.04 -7.80 -10.58
N SER A 173 3.42 -6.62 -10.69
CA SER A 173 3.36 -5.89 -11.96
C SER A 173 4.51 -4.90 -12.10
N GLU A 174 5.01 -4.73 -13.33
CA GLU A 174 6.08 -3.77 -13.62
C GLU A 174 5.98 -3.26 -15.07
N VAL A 175 6.28 -1.97 -15.27
CA VAL A 175 6.33 -1.30 -16.57
C VAL A 175 7.75 -1.32 -17.16
N SER A 176 8.78 -1.28 -16.31
CA SER A 176 10.17 -1.23 -16.72
C SER A 176 10.73 -2.62 -17.03
N ASP A 177 11.20 -2.82 -18.26
CA ASP A 177 11.81 -4.10 -18.69
C ASP A 177 13.07 -4.45 -17.89
N ALA A 178 13.87 -3.43 -17.52
CA ALA A 178 15.06 -3.62 -16.71
C ALA A 178 14.72 -3.99 -15.26
N ALA A 179 13.72 -3.34 -14.66
CA ALA A 179 13.24 -3.71 -13.32
C ALA A 179 12.66 -5.14 -13.32
N MET A 180 11.84 -5.47 -14.32
CA MET A 180 11.28 -6.79 -14.49
C MET A 180 12.35 -7.87 -14.61
N SER A 181 13.37 -7.63 -15.42
CA SER A 181 14.49 -8.58 -15.62
C SER A 181 15.26 -8.80 -14.31
N SER A 182 15.52 -7.72 -13.56
CA SER A 182 16.16 -7.79 -12.24
C SER A 182 15.34 -8.61 -11.24
N ALA A 183 14.04 -8.28 -11.10
CA ALA A 183 13.14 -9.02 -10.22
C ALA A 183 13.07 -10.51 -10.60
N GLN A 184 13.03 -10.81 -11.91
CA GLN A 184 13.00 -12.18 -12.40
C GLN A 184 14.30 -12.94 -12.05
N ALA A 185 15.46 -12.29 -12.15
CA ALA A 185 16.74 -12.87 -11.79
C ALA A 185 16.82 -13.18 -10.28
N ILE A 186 16.35 -12.27 -9.43
CA ILE A 186 16.24 -12.51 -7.97
C ILE A 186 15.36 -13.73 -7.70
N ILE A 187 14.17 -13.80 -8.32
CA ILE A 187 13.24 -14.91 -8.12
C ILE A 187 13.85 -16.25 -8.56
N GLN A 188 14.59 -16.27 -9.67
CA GLN A 188 15.22 -17.49 -10.19
C GLN A 188 16.44 -17.93 -9.36
N ALA A 189 17.17 -16.99 -8.78
CA ALA A 189 18.37 -17.27 -8.00
C ALA A 189 18.06 -17.80 -6.59
N ASN A 190 16.81 -17.73 -6.10
CA ASN A 190 16.43 -18.21 -4.78
C ASN A 190 15.38 -19.33 -4.88
N ALA A 191 15.73 -20.52 -4.40
CA ALA A 191 14.89 -21.71 -4.54
C ALA A 191 13.50 -21.53 -3.89
N GLY A 192 12.45 -22.05 -4.54
CA GLY A 192 11.08 -21.99 -4.06
C GLY A 192 10.32 -20.71 -4.43
N LEU A 193 11.01 -19.58 -4.64
CA LEU A 193 10.34 -18.30 -4.94
C LEU A 193 9.55 -18.32 -6.24
N SER A 194 9.99 -19.03 -7.28
CA SER A 194 9.25 -19.11 -8.55
C SER A 194 7.88 -19.79 -8.43
N ARG A 195 7.63 -20.54 -7.35
CA ARG A 195 6.30 -21.12 -7.07
C ARG A 195 5.37 -20.12 -6.39
N ALA A 196 5.93 -19.17 -5.65
CA ALA A 196 5.18 -18.21 -4.84
C ALA A 196 5.02 -16.84 -5.50
N ILE A 197 5.96 -16.44 -6.36
CA ILE A 197 6.02 -15.10 -6.98
C ILE A 197 5.94 -15.24 -8.50
N ARG A 198 4.97 -14.53 -9.10
CA ARG A 198 4.81 -14.42 -10.55
C ARG A 198 4.95 -12.97 -10.99
N LEU A 199 5.74 -12.70 -12.02
CA LEU A 199 5.85 -11.36 -12.58
C LEU A 199 4.91 -11.18 -13.76
N ARG A 200 4.37 -9.97 -13.92
CA ARG A 200 3.46 -9.61 -15.01
C ARG A 200 3.80 -8.26 -15.60
N ARG A 201 4.09 -8.24 -16.91
CA ARG A 201 4.41 -6.99 -17.60
C ARG A 201 3.18 -6.12 -17.75
N GLN A 202 3.25 -4.89 -17.24
CA GLN A 202 2.28 -3.85 -17.49
C GLN A 202 2.61 -3.18 -18.82
N LYS A 203 1.95 -3.63 -19.89
CA LYS A 203 2.21 -3.16 -21.26
C LYS A 203 1.79 -1.71 -21.47
N ASP A 204 0.72 -1.29 -20.80
CA ASP A 204 0.23 0.08 -20.82
C ASP A 204 0.54 0.73 -19.45
N PRO A 205 1.52 1.64 -19.36
CA PRO A 205 1.82 2.37 -18.12
C PRO A 205 0.62 3.17 -17.59
N ALA A 206 -0.37 3.46 -18.45
CA ALA A 206 -1.60 4.11 -18.09
C ALA A 206 -2.72 3.16 -17.61
N ALA A 207 -2.50 1.85 -17.53
CA ALA A 207 -3.49 0.89 -17.03
C ALA A 207 -2.90 0.11 -15.85
N ILE A 208 -3.24 0.52 -14.63
CA ILE A 208 -2.65 -0.04 -13.40
C ILE A 208 -3.18 -1.46 -13.15
N PHE A 209 -4.49 -1.65 -13.23
CA PHE A 209 -5.14 -2.94 -12.97
C PHE A 209 -5.63 -3.60 -14.27
N THR A 210 -6.02 -2.82 -15.26
CA THR A 210 -6.48 -3.36 -16.55
C THR A 210 -5.34 -4.06 -17.28
N GLY A 211 -5.55 -5.31 -17.68
CA GLY A 211 -4.52 -6.18 -18.26
C GLY A 211 -3.60 -6.85 -17.21
N ILE A 212 -3.59 -6.34 -15.97
CA ILE A 212 -2.88 -6.91 -14.83
C ILE A 212 -3.75 -7.83 -13.98
N ILE A 213 -5.04 -7.55 -13.79
CA ILE A 213 -5.96 -8.46 -13.09
C ILE A 213 -6.82 -9.17 -14.14
N HIS A 214 -6.73 -10.50 -14.23
CA HIS A 214 -7.49 -11.26 -15.25
C HIS A 214 -8.85 -11.73 -14.70
N LYS A 215 -9.81 -12.02 -15.59
CA LYS A 215 -11.23 -12.26 -15.24
C LYS A 215 -11.46 -13.32 -14.15
N ASN A 216 -10.62 -14.35 -14.09
CA ASN A 216 -10.76 -15.48 -13.15
C ASN A 216 -9.77 -15.40 -11.99
N GLU A 217 -9.07 -14.27 -11.84
CA GLU A 217 -8.14 -14.05 -10.74
C GLU A 217 -8.79 -13.25 -9.64
N SER A 218 -8.22 -13.38 -8.45
CA SER A 218 -8.60 -12.58 -7.33
C SER A 218 -7.47 -12.46 -6.32
N PHE A 219 -7.49 -11.36 -5.59
CA PHE A 219 -6.45 -11.00 -4.65
C PHE A 219 -7.05 -10.64 -3.29
N ASP A 220 -6.41 -11.07 -2.21
CA ASP A 220 -6.72 -10.62 -0.85
C ASP A 220 -6.38 -9.15 -0.67
N ALA A 221 -5.26 -8.73 -1.26
CA ALA A 221 -4.96 -7.33 -1.36
C ALA A 221 -4.15 -6.96 -2.61
N THR A 222 -4.26 -5.70 -3.01
CA THR A 222 -3.21 -5.04 -3.77
C THR A 222 -2.30 -4.28 -2.81
N LEU A 223 -1.01 -4.25 -3.09
CA LEU A 223 0.00 -3.47 -2.39
C LEU A 223 0.65 -2.52 -3.41
N CYS A 224 0.93 -1.28 -3.01
CA CYS A 224 1.65 -0.34 -3.86
C CYS A 224 2.50 0.62 -3.03
N ASN A 225 3.69 0.91 -3.55
CA ASN A 225 4.52 2.05 -3.15
C ASN A 225 4.61 3.02 -4.35
N PRO A 226 3.78 4.07 -4.39
CA PRO A 226 3.66 4.93 -5.57
C PRO A 226 4.94 5.74 -5.81
N PRO A 227 5.18 6.18 -7.07
CA PRO A 227 6.28 7.09 -7.38
C PRO A 227 6.10 8.42 -6.63
N PHE A 228 7.19 8.93 -6.04
CA PHE A 228 7.13 9.94 -4.97
C PHE A 228 7.13 11.41 -5.42
N HIS A 229 7.50 11.72 -6.67
CA HIS A 229 7.72 13.10 -7.11
C HIS A 229 6.74 13.53 -8.21
N ASP A 230 6.35 14.81 -8.17
CA ASP A 230 5.37 15.40 -9.09
C ASP A 230 5.96 15.69 -10.49
N SER A 231 7.30 15.68 -10.61
CA SER A 231 8.06 15.85 -11.86
C SER A 231 9.55 15.55 -11.64
N ALA A 232 10.31 15.38 -12.73
CA ALA A 232 11.77 15.31 -12.68
C ALA A 232 12.42 16.52 -11.99
N ALA A 233 11.81 17.71 -12.11
CA ALA A 233 12.28 18.94 -11.44
C ALA A 233 12.01 18.90 -9.93
N ALA A 234 10.86 18.39 -9.49
CA ALA A 234 10.54 18.21 -8.07
C ALA A 234 11.41 17.11 -7.41
N ALA A 235 11.74 16.05 -8.15
CA ALA A 235 12.69 15.02 -7.71
C ALA A 235 14.10 15.60 -7.49
N ARG A 236 14.57 16.47 -8.42
CA ARG A 236 15.83 17.20 -8.29
C ARG A 236 15.80 18.21 -7.13
N ALA A 237 14.75 19.02 -7.00
CA ALA A 237 14.65 20.02 -5.92
C ALA A 237 14.49 19.41 -4.52
N GLY A 238 13.75 18.30 -4.39
CA GLY A 238 13.66 17.53 -3.14
C GLY A 238 14.98 16.89 -2.75
N SER A 239 15.70 16.36 -3.74
CA SER A 239 17.07 15.85 -3.60
C SER A 239 18.05 16.95 -3.18
N GLU A 240 17.95 18.15 -3.76
CA GLU A 240 18.77 19.32 -3.42
C GLU A 240 18.49 19.86 -2.02
N ARG A 241 17.23 19.91 -1.56
CA ARG A 241 16.90 20.26 -0.17
C ARG A 241 17.48 19.25 0.81
N LYS A 242 17.36 17.95 0.52
CA LYS A 242 17.90 16.88 1.38
C LYS A 242 19.43 16.94 1.43
N ARG A 243 20.08 17.21 0.29
CA ARG A 243 21.52 17.45 0.17
C ARG A 243 22.00 18.64 1.00
N ARG A 244 21.26 19.76 0.95
CA ARG A 244 21.56 20.98 1.74
C ARG A 244 21.38 20.76 3.24
N ASN A 245 20.35 20.02 3.65
CA ASN A 245 20.11 19.71 5.06
C ASN A 245 21.09 18.69 5.65
N LEU A 246 21.78 17.91 4.80
CA LEU A 246 22.80 16.92 5.17
C LEU A 246 24.23 17.45 5.02
N GLY A 247 24.43 18.70 4.57
CA GLY A 247 25.76 19.31 4.41
C GLY A 247 26.62 18.71 3.28
N GLN A 248 26.02 18.05 2.29
CA GLN A 248 26.72 17.36 1.19
C GLN A 248 27.06 18.31 0.02
N ASN A 249 28.18 18.06 -0.68
CA ASN A 249 28.68 18.89 -1.78
C ASN A 249 27.93 18.61 -3.10
N LYS A 250 28.09 19.51 -4.11
CA LYS A 250 27.35 19.46 -5.38
C LYS A 250 27.54 18.16 -6.19
N ASP A 251 28.63 17.43 -5.96
CA ASP A 251 29.02 16.23 -6.70
C ASP A 251 28.64 14.90 -6.01
N ASP A 252 28.01 14.95 -4.84
CA ASP A 252 27.63 13.74 -4.10
C ASP A 252 26.38 13.08 -4.72
N ALA A 253 26.51 11.80 -5.10
CA ALA A 253 25.43 10.99 -5.66
C ALA A 253 24.33 10.71 -4.61
N LEU A 254 23.06 10.67 -5.03
CA LEU A 254 21.93 10.43 -4.12
C LEU A 254 21.93 9.00 -3.57
N ASN A 255 21.85 8.89 -2.24
CA ASN A 255 22.09 7.63 -1.49
C ASN A 255 21.05 6.51 -1.71
N PHE A 256 19.92 6.79 -2.37
CA PHE A 256 18.82 5.83 -2.50
C PHE A 256 18.57 5.27 -3.91
N GLY A 257 19.26 5.76 -4.95
CA GLY A 257 18.97 5.34 -6.32
C GLY A 257 17.50 5.56 -6.73
N GLY A 258 17.18 5.29 -7.99
CA GLY A 258 15.84 5.41 -8.57
C GLY A 258 15.94 5.87 -10.02
N GLN A 259 15.45 5.05 -10.95
CA GLN A 259 15.33 5.46 -12.35
C GLN A 259 14.25 6.54 -12.46
N GLN A 260 14.30 7.36 -13.53
CA GLN A 260 13.41 8.51 -13.69
C GLN A 260 11.92 8.15 -13.51
N GLN A 261 11.52 6.94 -13.92
CA GLN A 261 10.13 6.44 -13.84
C GLN A 261 9.71 5.93 -12.43
N GLU A 262 10.65 5.55 -11.57
CA GLU A 262 10.36 5.20 -10.15
C GLU A 262 10.23 6.46 -9.28
N LEU A 263 10.78 7.58 -9.75
CA LEU A 263 10.87 8.80 -8.99
C LEU A 263 9.69 9.74 -9.25
N TRP A 264 9.11 9.81 -10.45
CA TRP A 264 7.99 10.72 -10.71
C TRP A 264 6.91 10.15 -11.63
N CYS A 265 5.71 10.71 -11.51
CA CYS A 265 4.61 10.49 -12.44
C CYS A 265 3.87 11.81 -12.70
N GLU A 266 3.17 11.91 -13.83
CA GLU A 266 2.39 13.11 -14.15
C GLU A 266 1.29 13.35 -13.09
N GLY A 267 1.30 14.53 -12.46
CA GLY A 267 0.40 14.87 -11.35
C GLY A 267 0.78 14.27 -9.99
N GLY A 268 1.91 13.56 -9.91
CA GLY A 268 2.51 13.07 -8.67
C GLY A 268 1.72 11.97 -7.96
N GLU A 269 2.14 11.70 -6.71
CA GLU A 269 1.58 10.62 -5.87
C GLU A 269 0.04 10.67 -5.81
N VAL A 270 -0.54 11.86 -5.66
CA VAL A 270 -1.99 12.04 -5.56
C VAL A 270 -2.71 11.63 -6.85
N ALA A 271 -2.18 12.02 -8.02
CA ALA A 271 -2.78 11.65 -9.30
C ALA A 271 -2.70 10.14 -9.55
N PHE A 272 -1.55 9.53 -9.24
CA PHE A 272 -1.35 8.09 -9.34
C PHE A 272 -2.36 7.33 -8.47
N ILE A 273 -2.49 7.71 -7.19
CA ILE A 273 -3.42 7.03 -6.29
C ILE A 273 -4.88 7.28 -6.69
N LYS A 274 -5.25 8.49 -7.14
CA LYS A 274 -6.60 8.75 -7.69
C LYS A 274 -6.93 7.84 -8.86
N LYS A 275 -5.95 7.58 -9.73
CA LYS A 275 -6.09 6.64 -10.84
C LYS A 275 -6.27 5.20 -10.35
N MET A 276 -5.47 4.76 -9.37
CA MET A 276 -5.69 3.45 -8.72
C MET A 276 -7.12 3.35 -8.17
N ILE A 277 -7.59 4.36 -7.46
CA ILE A 277 -8.95 4.41 -6.90
C ILE A 277 -9.99 4.29 -8.03
N ALA A 278 -9.84 5.06 -9.11
CA ALA A 278 -10.76 5.02 -10.24
C ALA A 278 -10.81 3.63 -10.91
N GLU A 279 -9.64 3.05 -11.25
CA GLU A 279 -9.57 1.73 -11.89
C GLU A 279 -10.06 0.60 -10.97
N SER A 280 -9.87 0.73 -9.65
CA SER A 280 -10.26 -0.31 -8.67
C SER A 280 -11.76 -0.66 -8.70
N GLN A 281 -12.62 0.27 -9.14
CA GLN A 281 -14.06 0.05 -9.27
C GLN A 281 -14.38 -1.12 -10.22
N ALA A 282 -13.64 -1.26 -11.32
CA ALA A 282 -13.84 -2.35 -12.28
C ALA A 282 -13.50 -3.72 -11.68
N PHE A 283 -12.62 -3.75 -10.68
CA PHE A 283 -12.12 -4.96 -10.02
C PHE A 283 -12.71 -5.17 -8.61
N ARG A 284 -13.77 -4.43 -8.28
CA ARG A 284 -14.43 -4.43 -6.95
C ARG A 284 -14.86 -5.80 -6.41
N ARG A 285 -15.06 -6.78 -7.29
CA ARG A 285 -15.44 -8.17 -6.93
C ARG A 285 -14.24 -9.13 -6.87
N GLN A 286 -13.09 -8.71 -7.39
CA GLN A 286 -11.89 -9.54 -7.54
C GLN A 286 -10.85 -9.26 -6.46
N VAL A 287 -10.89 -8.09 -5.84
CA VAL A 287 -9.93 -7.69 -4.81
C VAL A 287 -10.66 -7.41 -3.50
N LEU A 288 -10.23 -8.04 -2.42
CA LEU A 288 -10.78 -7.83 -1.09
C LEU A 288 -10.38 -6.46 -0.52
N TRP A 289 -9.08 -6.12 -0.54
CA TRP A 289 -8.56 -4.82 -0.12
C TRP A 289 -7.63 -4.22 -1.17
N PHE A 290 -7.90 -3.00 -1.60
CA PHE A 290 -6.90 -2.23 -2.34
C PHE A 290 -6.10 -1.40 -1.34
N THR A 291 -4.76 -1.45 -1.39
CA THR A 291 -3.91 -0.66 -0.50
C THR A 291 -2.78 0.06 -1.24
N THR A 292 -2.37 1.21 -0.72
CA THR A 292 -1.22 1.97 -1.21
C THR A 292 -0.60 2.82 -0.10
N LEU A 293 0.73 2.94 -0.10
CA LEU A 293 1.41 3.92 0.73
C LEU A 293 1.01 5.34 0.33
N VAL A 294 1.07 6.24 1.32
CA VAL A 294 0.90 7.69 1.14
C VAL A 294 2.03 8.38 1.86
N SER A 295 2.83 9.15 1.13
CA SER A 295 4.05 9.79 1.64
C SER A 295 3.78 10.90 2.65
N ARG A 296 2.67 11.63 2.50
CA ARG A 296 2.37 12.89 3.19
C ARG A 296 0.91 12.96 3.64
N GLY A 297 0.67 13.58 4.79
CA GLY A 297 -0.66 13.60 5.40
C GLY A 297 -1.62 14.50 4.64
N GLU A 298 -1.06 15.55 4.06
CA GLU A 298 -1.68 16.55 3.21
C GLU A 298 -2.27 15.94 1.93
N ASN A 299 -1.79 14.77 1.52
CA ASN A 299 -2.31 14.04 0.37
C ASN A 299 -3.62 13.30 0.71
N LEU A 300 -3.94 13.05 1.98
CA LEU A 300 -5.12 12.26 2.37
C LEU A 300 -6.47 12.94 2.02
N PRO A 301 -6.71 14.24 2.29
CA PRO A 301 -8.01 14.86 2.00
C PRO A 301 -8.49 14.74 0.54
N PRO A 302 -7.67 15.00 -0.51
CA PRO A 302 -8.11 14.76 -1.89
C PRO A 302 -8.30 13.28 -2.23
N LEU A 303 -7.60 12.35 -1.56
CA LEU A 303 -7.76 10.91 -1.78
C LEU A 303 -9.05 10.37 -1.15
N TYR A 304 -9.41 10.84 0.04
CA TYR A 304 -10.69 10.47 0.67
C TYR A 304 -11.89 10.94 -0.15
N ARG A 305 -11.83 12.13 -0.76
CA ARG A 305 -12.86 12.58 -1.70
C ARG A 305 -13.00 11.63 -2.90
N ALA A 306 -11.88 11.25 -3.52
CA ALA A 306 -11.88 10.31 -4.64
C ALA A 306 -12.40 8.92 -4.24
N LEU A 307 -12.09 8.43 -3.03
CA LEU A 307 -12.60 7.17 -2.50
C LEU A 307 -14.11 7.19 -2.30
N THR A 308 -14.65 8.30 -1.77
CA THR A 308 -16.10 8.51 -1.63
C THR A 308 -16.77 8.54 -3.00
N GLU A 309 -16.23 9.30 -3.96
CA GLU A 309 -16.76 9.39 -5.33
C GLU A 309 -16.73 8.03 -6.06
N ALA A 310 -15.71 7.23 -5.81
CA ALA A 310 -15.60 5.88 -6.36
C ALA A 310 -16.58 4.86 -5.71
N GLY A 311 -17.24 5.23 -4.61
CA GLY A 311 -18.16 4.36 -3.89
C GLY A 311 -17.47 3.30 -3.02
N ALA A 312 -16.27 3.58 -2.49
CA ALA A 312 -15.63 2.70 -1.51
C ALA A 312 -16.54 2.55 -0.27
N VAL A 313 -16.80 1.31 0.13
CA VAL A 313 -17.72 0.99 1.24
C VAL A 313 -17.03 1.12 2.59
N LYS A 314 -15.73 0.83 2.64
CA LYS A 314 -14.91 1.02 3.84
C LYS A 314 -13.52 1.51 3.44
N VAL A 315 -13.03 2.50 4.18
CA VAL A 315 -11.69 3.06 4.06
C VAL A 315 -11.01 2.98 5.42
N VAL A 316 -9.77 2.50 5.44
CA VAL A 316 -8.94 2.37 6.64
C VAL A 316 -7.63 3.09 6.39
N LYS A 317 -7.16 3.83 7.39
CA LYS A 317 -5.81 4.39 7.44
C LYS A 317 -5.02 3.62 8.49
N LYS A 318 -3.82 3.16 8.13
CA LYS A 318 -2.86 2.58 9.08
C LYS A 318 -1.64 3.48 9.14
N GLU A 319 -1.39 4.06 10.31
CA GLU A 319 -0.16 4.82 10.58
C GLU A 319 0.98 3.82 10.87
N MET A 320 2.17 4.18 10.43
CA MET A 320 3.40 3.40 10.59
C MET A 320 4.54 4.35 10.97
N ALA A 321 5.47 3.90 11.80
CA ALA A 321 6.57 4.72 12.28
C ALA A 321 7.92 4.05 12.05
N GLN A 322 8.83 4.75 11.38
CA GLN A 322 10.18 4.27 11.07
C GLN A 322 11.20 5.32 11.50
N GLY A 323 11.62 5.23 12.76
CA GLY A 323 12.45 6.26 13.37
C GLY A 323 11.75 7.62 13.33
N GLN A 324 12.38 8.61 12.68
CA GLN A 324 11.82 9.97 12.53
C GLN A 324 10.81 10.10 11.38
N LYS A 325 10.69 9.09 10.51
CA LYS A 325 9.79 9.14 9.36
C LYS A 325 8.44 8.53 9.75
N GLN A 326 7.39 9.34 9.70
CA GLN A 326 6.03 8.85 9.70
C GLN A 326 5.67 8.37 8.29
N SER A 327 5.12 7.16 8.20
CA SER A 327 4.58 6.61 6.96
C SER A 327 3.16 6.10 7.24
N ARG A 328 2.40 5.86 6.18
CA ARG A 328 1.05 5.32 6.29
C ARG A 328 0.67 4.66 4.98
N PHE A 329 -0.26 3.74 5.06
CA PHE A 329 -1.03 3.35 3.90
C PHE A 329 -2.51 3.61 4.15
N ILE A 330 -3.21 3.83 3.05
CA ILE A 330 -4.67 3.74 3.02
C ILE A 330 -5.06 2.41 2.41
N ALA A 331 -6.14 1.84 2.90
CA ALA A 331 -6.78 0.66 2.38
C ALA A 331 -8.26 0.95 2.12
N TRP A 332 -8.78 0.45 1.01
CA TRP A 332 -10.21 0.57 0.72
C TRP A 332 -10.77 -0.72 0.13
N THR A 333 -12.07 -0.88 0.31
CA THR A 333 -12.81 -2.01 -0.23
C THR A 333 -14.18 -1.57 -0.70
N PHE A 334 -14.70 -2.26 -1.71
CA PHE A 334 -16.07 -2.13 -2.19
C PHE A 334 -16.99 -3.21 -1.61
N MET A 335 -16.44 -4.06 -0.74
CA MET A 335 -17.15 -5.16 -0.11
C MET A 335 -17.60 -4.78 1.29
N ASP A 336 -18.90 -4.92 1.55
CA ASP A 336 -19.42 -4.90 2.92
C ASP A 336 -18.91 -6.08 3.75
N ASP A 337 -19.21 -6.09 5.05
CA ASP A 337 -18.69 -7.09 5.98
C ASP A 337 -19.06 -8.53 5.60
N ASP A 338 -20.28 -8.75 5.09
CA ASP A 338 -20.75 -10.08 4.69
C ASP A 338 -20.11 -10.53 3.38
N GLN A 339 -19.95 -9.61 2.42
CA GLN A 339 -19.24 -9.86 1.18
C GLN A 339 -17.77 -10.22 1.44
N ARG A 340 -17.10 -9.55 2.39
CA ARG A 340 -15.72 -9.88 2.78
C ARG A 340 -15.62 -11.28 3.40
N ARG A 341 -16.54 -11.64 4.30
CA ARG A 341 -16.59 -13.01 4.88
C ARG A 341 -16.77 -14.08 3.80
N ARG A 342 -17.68 -13.84 2.84
CA ARG A 342 -17.90 -14.76 1.69
C ARG A 342 -16.68 -14.84 0.77
N PHE A 343 -16.00 -13.73 0.52
CA PHE A 343 -14.80 -13.70 -0.32
C PHE A 343 -13.66 -14.53 0.28
N ILE A 344 -13.47 -14.45 1.60
CA ILE A 344 -12.41 -15.18 2.33
C ILE A 344 -12.70 -16.68 2.38
N THR A 345 -13.97 -17.07 2.55
CA THR A 345 -14.38 -18.47 2.72
C THR A 345 -14.59 -19.25 1.43
N ARG A 346 -14.59 -18.59 0.27
CA ARG A 346 -14.73 -19.30 -1.01
C ARG A 346 -13.54 -20.23 -1.26
N LYS A 347 -13.81 -21.38 -1.88
CA LYS A 347 -12.74 -22.25 -2.40
C LYS A 347 -11.98 -21.51 -3.51
N ARG A 348 -10.65 -21.56 -3.44
CA ARG A 348 -9.72 -20.91 -4.37
C ARG A 348 -9.18 -21.89 -5.39
#